data_AF-A0AAN4HJU5-F1
#
_entry.id   AF-A0AAN4HJU5-F1
#
_cell.length_a   1.000
_cell.length_b   1.000
_cell.length_c   1.000
_cell.angle_alpha   90.00
_cell.angle_beta   90.00
_cell.angle_gamma   90.00
#
_symmetry.space_group_name_H-M   'P 1'
#
loop_
_entity.id
_entity.type
_entity.pdbx_description
1 polymer ?
#
loop_
_entity_poly.entity_id
_entity_poly.type
_entity_poly.pdbx_seq_one_letter_code
_entity_poly.pdbx_strand_id
1 'polypeptide(L)'
;MNKSKKVEEQDKEFIRKLADLHNLVTIGEIEDSEFDAYVMENKEHFSHPICLAIIMERIKISTTYFDGHYKLCEIAYGYIREYSEWVYSKLPITTTIKLAVFEETFEKYKLSSNE
;
A
#
# COMPACT_ATOMS: atom_id res chain seq x y z
N MET A 1 11.99 -15.13 -13.83
CA MET A 1 11.42 -16.44 -13.44
C MET A 1 9.95 -16.44 -13.85
N ASN A 2 9.52 -17.33 -14.75
CA ASN A 2 8.09 -17.44 -15.07
C ASN A 2 7.35 -17.99 -13.85
N LYS A 3 6.40 -17.21 -13.32
CA LYS A 3 5.51 -17.69 -12.26
C LYS A 3 4.62 -18.80 -12.83
N SER A 4 4.18 -19.71 -11.98
CA SER A 4 3.14 -20.68 -12.37
C SER A 4 1.86 -19.91 -12.73
N LYS A 5 1.15 -20.32 -13.78
CA LYS A 5 -0.15 -19.73 -14.17
C LYS A 5 -1.14 -19.63 -13.00
N LYS A 6 -1.07 -20.56 -12.04
CA LYS A 6 -1.90 -20.55 -10.83
C LYS A 6 -1.58 -19.37 -9.92
N VAL A 7 -0.29 -19.04 -9.78
CA VAL A 7 0.18 -17.92 -8.94
C VAL A 7 -0.19 -16.59 -9.59
N GLU A 8 -0.04 -16.48 -10.91
CA GLU A 8 -0.43 -15.27 -11.65
C GLU A 8 -1.94 -14.97 -11.56
N GLU A 9 -2.78 -15.99 -11.55
CA GLU A 9 -4.22 -15.80 -11.42
C GLU A 9 -4.61 -15.38 -9.99
N GLN A 10 -3.96 -15.96 -8.97
CA GLN A 10 -4.14 -15.53 -7.58
C GLN A 10 -3.71 -14.07 -7.37
N ASP A 11 -2.60 -13.65 -7.98
CA ASP A 11 -2.14 -12.26 -7.92
C ASP A 11 -3.17 -11.30 -8.54
N LYS A 12 -3.81 -11.68 -9.66
CA LYS A 12 -4.86 -10.87 -10.31
C LYS A 12 -6.13 -10.79 -9.46
N GLU A 13 -6.58 -11.91 -8.92
CA GLU A 13 -7.75 -11.95 -8.03
C GLU A 13 -7.53 -11.05 -6.81
N PHE A 14 -6.33 -11.13 -6.22
CA PHE A 14 -5.92 -10.28 -5.13
C PHE A 14 -5.98 -8.78 -5.50
N ILE A 15 -5.35 -8.38 -6.61
CA ILE A 15 -5.37 -6.98 -7.09
C ILE A 15 -6.79 -6.49 -7.33
N ARG A 16 -7.63 -7.32 -7.94
CA ARG A 16 -9.02 -6.96 -8.26
C ARG A 16 -9.82 -6.70 -6.99
N LYS A 17 -9.70 -7.60 -6.00
CA LYS A 17 -10.35 -7.44 -4.71
C LYS A 17 -9.83 -6.23 -3.94
N LEU A 18 -8.52 -5.95 -4.01
CA LEU A 18 -7.92 -4.76 -3.41
C LEU A 18 -8.50 -3.47 -4.02
N ALA A 19 -8.66 -3.42 -5.35
CA ALA A 19 -9.27 -2.29 -6.04
C ALA A 19 -10.77 -2.14 -5.72
N ASP A 20 -11.51 -3.24 -5.60
CA ASP A 20 -12.91 -3.22 -5.20
C ASP A 20 -13.07 -2.63 -3.79
N LEU A 21 -12.25 -3.09 -2.83
CA LEU A 21 -12.25 -2.54 -1.46
C LEU A 21 -11.90 -1.05 -1.44
N HIS A 22 -10.88 -0.62 -2.20
CA HIS A 22 -10.57 0.80 -2.34
C HIS A 22 -11.79 1.64 -2.74
N ASN A 23 -12.58 1.15 -3.70
CA ASN A 23 -13.77 1.84 -4.17
C ASN A 23 -14.87 1.86 -3.12
N LEU A 24 -15.10 0.74 -2.43
CA LEU A 24 -16.09 0.63 -1.35
C LEU A 24 -15.79 1.62 -0.21
N VAL A 25 -14.52 1.75 0.19
CA VAL A 25 -14.14 2.76 1.20
C VAL A 25 -14.38 4.18 0.66
N THR A 26 -14.07 4.42 -0.62
CA THR A 26 -14.23 5.75 -1.25
C THR A 26 -15.68 6.22 -1.28
N ILE A 27 -16.62 5.30 -1.50
CA ILE A 27 -18.06 5.60 -1.49
C ILE A 27 -18.68 5.51 -0.08
N GLY A 28 -17.88 5.16 0.94
CA GLY A 28 -18.31 5.09 2.33
C GLY A 28 -19.16 3.87 2.67
N GLU A 29 -19.06 2.79 1.87
CA GLU A 29 -19.77 1.54 2.15
C GLU A 29 -19.03 0.65 3.17
N ILE A 30 -17.72 0.81 3.30
CA ILE A 30 -16.89 0.14 4.30
C ILE A 30 -15.91 1.13 4.95
N GLU A 31 -15.38 0.77 6.12
CA GLU A 31 -14.38 1.58 6.81
C GLU A 31 -12.96 1.38 6.25
N ASP A 32 -12.07 2.36 6.46
CA ASP A 32 -10.63 2.21 6.16
C ASP A 32 -10.03 0.98 6.89
N SER A 33 -10.56 0.63 8.08
CA SER A 33 -10.13 -0.52 8.88
C SER A 33 -10.35 -1.87 8.19
N GLU A 34 -11.39 -2.01 7.37
CA GLU A 34 -11.68 -3.22 6.61
C GLU A 34 -10.69 -3.40 5.44
N PHE A 35 -10.31 -2.29 4.80
CA PHE A 35 -9.26 -2.30 3.78
C PHE A 35 -7.91 -2.69 4.39
N ASP A 36 -7.57 -2.12 5.55
CA ASP A 36 -6.33 -2.44 6.27
C ASP A 36 -6.26 -3.92 6.62
N ALA A 37 -7.33 -4.48 7.20
CA ALA A 37 -7.41 -5.89 7.54
C ALA A 37 -7.12 -6.78 6.34
N TYR A 38 -7.75 -6.49 5.20
CA TYR A 38 -7.53 -7.24 3.96
C TYR A 38 -6.07 -7.18 3.48
N VAL A 39 -5.44 -6.00 3.51
CA VAL A 39 -4.02 -5.86 3.15
C VAL A 39 -3.13 -6.68 4.08
N MET A 40 -3.39 -6.64 5.40
CA MET A 40 -2.61 -7.37 6.40
C MET A 40 -2.71 -8.89 6.22
N GLU A 41 -3.90 -9.40 5.92
CA GLU A 41 -4.18 -10.83 5.74
C GLU A 41 -3.59 -11.42 4.45
N ASN A 42 -3.32 -10.57 3.45
CA ASN A 42 -2.93 -11.01 2.11
C ASN A 42 -1.58 -10.42 1.66
N LYS A 43 -0.76 -9.94 2.59
CA LYS A 43 0.49 -9.23 2.29
C LYS A 43 1.50 -10.06 1.47
N GLU A 44 1.44 -11.39 1.53
CA GLU A 44 2.27 -12.28 0.69
C GLU A 44 1.94 -12.21 -0.81
N HIS A 45 0.76 -11.68 -1.18
CA HIS A 45 0.32 -11.52 -2.57
C HIS A 45 0.74 -10.18 -3.19
N PHE A 46 1.49 -9.34 -2.46
CA PHE A 46 2.04 -8.08 -2.97
C PHE A 46 3.20 -8.34 -3.91
N SER A 47 2.87 -8.59 -5.17
CA SER A 47 3.85 -8.97 -6.17
C SER A 47 3.88 -8.06 -7.39
N HIS A 48 3.07 -6.99 -7.38
CA HIS A 48 2.94 -6.05 -8.49
C HIS A 48 2.91 -4.58 -8.00
N PRO A 49 3.58 -3.64 -8.69
CA PRO A 49 3.60 -2.22 -8.32
C PRO A 49 2.21 -1.60 -8.12
N ILE A 50 1.21 -2.10 -8.85
CA ILE A 50 -0.16 -1.59 -8.77
C ILE A 50 -0.78 -1.77 -7.38
N CYS A 51 -0.37 -2.79 -6.61
CA CYS A 51 -0.85 -2.98 -5.25
C CYS A 51 -0.42 -1.79 -4.36
N LEU A 52 0.84 -1.36 -4.50
CA LEU A 52 1.35 -0.18 -3.82
C LEU A 52 0.63 1.08 -4.29
N ALA A 53 0.33 1.21 -5.58
CA ALA A 53 -0.44 2.36 -6.09
C ALA A 53 -1.80 2.46 -5.41
N ILE A 54 -2.55 1.35 -5.30
CA ILE A 54 -3.87 1.31 -4.67
C ILE A 54 -3.78 1.64 -3.17
N ILE A 55 -2.81 1.07 -2.44
CA ILE A 55 -2.58 1.44 -1.03
C ILE A 55 -2.28 2.92 -0.91
N MET A 56 -1.40 3.44 -1.77
CA MET A 56 -0.99 4.83 -1.71
C MET A 56 -2.13 5.78 -2.01
N GLU A 57 -3.13 5.41 -2.80
CA GLU A 57 -4.33 6.23 -2.96
C GLU A 57 -5.10 6.39 -1.64
N ARG A 58 -5.15 5.33 -0.81
CA ARG A 58 -5.81 5.35 0.51
C ARG A 58 -5.03 6.12 1.58
N ILE A 59 -3.71 5.98 1.61
CA ILE A 59 -2.91 6.60 2.68
C ILE A 59 -3.06 8.12 2.69
N LYS A 60 -3.45 8.67 3.85
CA LYS A 60 -3.39 10.10 4.14
C LYS A 60 -2.08 10.38 4.88
N ILE A 61 -1.28 11.32 4.38
CA ILE A 61 0.03 11.63 4.97
C ILE A 61 -0.19 12.62 6.12
N SER A 62 -0.47 12.09 7.31
CA SER A 62 -0.57 12.86 8.56
C SER A 62 -0.29 11.97 9.76
N THR A 63 0.15 12.56 10.87
CA THR A 63 0.42 11.83 12.12
C THR A 63 -0.82 11.11 12.63
N THR A 64 -1.97 11.78 12.65
CA THR A 64 -3.26 11.19 13.07
C THR A 64 -3.64 9.97 12.24
N TYR A 65 -3.36 9.99 10.92
CA TYR A 65 -3.61 8.81 10.08
C TYR A 65 -2.62 7.69 10.40
N PHE A 66 -1.34 8.01 10.59
CA PHE A 66 -0.34 7.02 10.95
C PHE A 66 -0.63 6.34 12.29
N ASP A 67 -1.16 7.07 13.28
CA ASP A 67 -1.55 6.50 14.56
C ASP A 67 -2.67 5.45 14.39
N GLY A 68 -3.67 5.73 13.54
CA GLY A 68 -4.79 4.81 13.29
C GLY A 68 -4.47 3.66 12.35
N HIS A 69 -3.52 3.86 11.43
CA HIS A 69 -3.23 2.95 10.30
C HIS A 69 -1.76 2.51 10.26
N TYR A 70 -1.08 2.50 11.40
CA TYR A 70 0.37 2.30 11.50
C TYR A 70 0.87 1.08 10.71
N LYS A 71 0.20 -0.07 10.87
CA LYS A 71 0.61 -1.32 10.22
C LYS A 71 0.50 -1.25 8.70
N LEU A 72 -0.54 -0.61 8.17
CA LEU A 72 -0.68 -0.37 6.73
C LEU A 72 0.48 0.48 6.23
N CYS A 73 0.78 1.59 6.92
CA CYS A 73 1.88 2.47 6.57
C CYS A 73 3.24 1.76 6.65
N GLU A 74 3.45 0.91 7.66
CA GLU A 74 4.67 0.12 7.79
C GLU A 74 4.86 -0.88 6.64
N ILE A 75 3.78 -1.55 6.22
CA ILE A 75 3.80 -2.43 5.05
C ILE A 75 4.13 -1.64 3.77
N ALA A 76 3.44 -0.52 3.54
CA ALA A 76 3.69 0.34 2.38
C ALA A 76 5.14 0.81 2.34
N TYR A 77 5.66 1.29 3.47
CA TYR A 77 7.05 1.70 3.61
C TYR A 77 8.02 0.56 3.31
N GLY A 78 7.77 -0.64 3.85
CA GLY A 78 8.55 -1.84 3.58
C GLY A 78 8.66 -2.14 2.08
N TYR A 79 7.52 -2.11 1.36
CA TYR A 79 7.51 -2.37 -0.08
C TYR A 79 8.23 -1.31 -0.91
N ILE A 80 8.16 -0.04 -0.51
CA ILE A 80 8.91 1.03 -1.18
C ILE A 80 10.41 0.75 -1.12
N ARG A 81 10.90 0.33 0.06
CA ARG A 81 12.31 0.03 0.29
C ARG A 81 12.76 -1.22 -0.45
N GLU A 82 11.94 -2.27 -0.41
CA GLU A 82 12.23 -3.57 -1.05
C GLU A 82 12.26 -3.47 -2.59
N TYR A 83 11.36 -2.67 -3.18
CA TYR A 83 11.15 -2.61 -4.63
C TYR A 83 11.46 -1.25 -5.26
N SER A 84 12.31 -0.44 -4.63
CA SER A 84 12.62 0.95 -5.03
C SER A 84 12.84 1.16 -6.53
N GLU A 85 13.59 0.29 -7.20
CA GLU A 85 13.85 0.39 -8.64
C GLU A 85 12.58 0.27 -9.50
N TRP A 86 11.63 -0.62 -9.16
CA TRP A 86 10.36 -0.69 -9.89
C TRP A 86 9.45 0.47 -9.53
N VAL A 87 9.46 0.90 -8.26
CA VAL A 87 8.46 1.82 -7.68
C VAL A 87 8.54 3.16 -8.38
N TYR A 88 9.76 3.64 -8.60
CA TYR A 88 10.01 4.92 -9.25
C TYR A 88 9.97 4.85 -10.80
N SER A 89 9.95 3.65 -11.40
CA SER A 89 9.97 3.47 -12.87
C SER A 89 8.65 3.00 -13.50
N LYS A 90 7.71 2.45 -12.71
CA LYS A 90 6.47 1.84 -13.21
C LYS A 90 5.19 2.53 -12.76
N LEU A 91 5.26 3.46 -11.82
CA LEU A 91 4.09 4.09 -11.23
C LEU A 91 3.74 5.43 -11.89
N PRO A 92 2.46 5.85 -11.86
CA PRO A 92 2.05 7.18 -12.29
C PRO A 92 2.80 8.27 -11.51
N ILE A 93 3.11 9.39 -12.17
CA ILE A 93 3.88 10.50 -11.57
C ILE A 93 3.28 11.01 -10.25
N THR A 94 1.95 11.06 -10.15
CA THR A 94 1.24 11.49 -8.94
C THR A 94 1.46 10.53 -7.77
N THR A 95 1.38 9.22 -8.02
CA THR A 95 1.70 8.18 -7.04
C THR A 95 3.16 8.29 -6.62
N THR A 96 4.09 8.47 -7.57
CA THR A 96 5.53 8.59 -7.30
C THR A 96 5.87 9.80 -6.42
N ILE A 97 5.25 10.96 -6.68
CA ILE A 97 5.42 12.15 -5.82
C ILE A 97 4.89 11.87 -4.42
N LYS A 98 3.69 11.29 -4.31
CA LYS A 98 3.08 10.95 -3.01
C LYS A 98 3.93 9.95 -2.22
N LEU A 99 4.54 8.99 -2.90
CA LEU A 99 5.43 8.00 -2.32
C LEU A 99 6.68 8.63 -1.68
N ALA A 100 7.35 9.54 -2.38
CA ALA A 100 8.54 10.22 -1.84
C ALA A 100 8.21 11.03 -0.58
N VAL A 101 7.08 11.77 -0.60
CA VAL A 101 6.63 12.53 0.57
C VAL A 101 6.24 11.59 1.72
N PHE A 102 5.58 10.48 1.41
CA PHE A 102 5.21 9.47 2.41
C PHE A 102 6.44 8.83 3.06
N GLU A 103 7.44 8.41 2.26
CA GLU A 103 8.67 7.78 2.75
C GLU A 103 9.37 8.70 3.75
N GLU A 104 9.61 9.96 3.39
CA GLU A 104 10.25 10.95 4.25
C GLU A 104 9.43 11.23 5.53
N THR A 105 8.12 11.40 5.40
CA THR A 105 7.27 11.79 6.53
C THR A 105 7.09 10.63 7.52
N PHE A 106 6.89 9.42 7.01
CA PHE A 106 6.69 8.24 7.85
C PHE A 106 7.99 7.83 8.55
N GLU A 107 9.16 7.98 7.91
CA GLU A 107 10.45 7.73 8.55
C GLU A 107 10.70 8.69 9.73
N LYS A 108 10.41 9.98 9.58
CA LYS A 108 10.47 10.95 10.68
C LYS A 108 9.52 10.58 11.82
N TYR A 109 8.29 10.20 11.49
CA TYR A 109 7.29 9.76 12.46
C TYR A 109 7.74 8.52 13.24
N LYS A 110 8.34 7.53 12.57
CA LYS A 110 8.88 6.33 13.23
C LYS A 110 10.01 6.67 14.20
N LEU A 111 10.88 7.61 13.86
CA LEU A 111 11.96 8.04 14.75
C LEU A 111 11.42 8.74 15.99
N SER A 112 10.47 9.66 15.84
CA SER A 112 9.88 10.40 16.97
C SER A 112 8.99 9.55 17.88
N SER A 113 8.50 8.40 17.40
CA SER A 113 7.64 7.50 18.18
C SER A 113 8.41 6.44 18.96
N ASN A 114 9.72 6.31 18.71
CA ASN A 114 10.63 5.40 19.41
C ASN A 114 11.51 6.11 20.46
N GLU A 115 11.30 7.41 20.66
CA GLU A 115 11.87 8.23 21.75
C GLU A 115 10.87 8.35 22.91
#